data_AF-A0A3D0WV90-F1
#
_entry.id   AF-A0A3D0WV90-F1
#
_cell.length_a   1.000
_cell.length_b   1.000
_cell.length_c   1.000
_cell.angle_alpha   90.00
_cell.angle_beta   90.00
_cell.angle_gamma   90.00
#
_symmetry.space_group_name_H-M   'P 1'
#
loop_
_entity.id
_entity.type
_entity.pdbx_description
1 polymer ?
#
loop_
_entity_poly.entity_id
_entity_poly.type
_entity_poly.pdbx_seq_one_letter_code
_entity_poly.pdbx_strand_id
1 'polypeptide(L)'
;AKYIETLYEGAEKFPKSKYFTPNLVNVFIRQGDNQKAMEYLDEAIKNDPSNACDLNSVKGALLAEKGDFAAAEEEYNKALTQDPNCERALEALAVNFILQAQNLKEKTATMSDRKLQLENDKKTVDFYQRALPHLEKFTKSLKDRTADKTEIDGALMKLRNVYYNLSMMGVDKSAQLKQVEAELGL
;
A
#
# COMPACT_ATOMS: atom_id res chain seq x y z
N ALA A 1 -26.91 -16.07 3.51
CA ALA A 1 -28.21 -15.38 3.37
C ALA A 1 -28.45 -14.42 4.52
N LYS A 2 -28.76 -14.88 5.74
CA LYS A 2 -29.10 -14.00 6.90
C LYS A 2 -27.97 -13.06 7.39
N TYR A 3 -26.71 -13.47 7.24
CA TYR A 3 -25.56 -12.65 7.66
C TYR A 3 -25.42 -11.37 6.83
N ILE A 4 -25.46 -11.47 5.50
CA ILE A 4 -25.32 -10.32 4.60
C ILE A 4 -26.51 -9.37 4.75
N GLU A 5 -27.72 -9.92 4.87
CA GLU A 5 -28.94 -9.15 5.15
C GLU A 5 -28.83 -8.35 6.46
N THR A 6 -28.31 -8.98 7.53
CA THR A 6 -28.04 -8.30 8.81
C THR A 6 -27.03 -7.16 8.64
N LEU A 7 -26.02 -7.35 7.81
CA LEU A 7 -25.03 -6.32 7.53
C LEU A 7 -25.62 -5.14 6.74
N TYR A 8 -26.50 -5.41 5.76
CA TYR A 8 -27.21 -4.36 5.02
C TYR A 8 -28.11 -3.54 5.95
N GLU A 9 -28.99 -4.19 6.71
CA GLU A 9 -29.87 -3.49 7.65
C GLU A 9 -29.08 -2.68 8.69
N GLY A 10 -27.97 -3.25 9.16
CA GLY A 10 -27.10 -2.59 10.12
C GLY A 10 -26.39 -1.37 9.53
N ALA A 11 -25.93 -1.45 8.28
CA ALA A 11 -25.31 -0.32 7.59
C ALA A 11 -26.33 0.82 7.35
N GLU A 12 -27.57 0.48 6.98
CA GLU A 12 -28.64 1.46 6.78
C GLU A 12 -29.06 2.14 8.10
N LYS A 13 -29.28 1.35 9.17
CA LYS A 13 -29.72 1.87 10.48
C LYS A 13 -28.60 2.58 11.25
N PHE A 14 -27.36 2.15 11.04
CA PHE A 14 -26.18 2.64 11.75
C PHE A 14 -25.05 3.01 10.77
N PRO A 15 -25.24 4.04 9.93
CA PRO A 15 -24.32 4.39 8.84
C PRO A 15 -22.91 4.83 9.30
N LYS A 16 -22.76 5.17 10.58
CA LYS A 16 -21.47 5.50 11.23
C LYS A 16 -20.86 4.33 12.00
N SER A 17 -21.51 3.17 11.97
CA SER A 17 -21.00 1.99 12.66
C SER A 17 -19.73 1.51 11.99
N LYS A 18 -18.65 1.40 12.76
CA LYS A 18 -17.38 0.80 12.33
C LYS A 18 -17.46 -0.71 12.11
N TYR A 19 -18.64 -1.31 12.30
CA TYR A 19 -18.87 -2.74 12.14
C TYR A 19 -19.53 -3.08 10.81
N PHE A 20 -20.70 -2.52 10.50
CA PHE A 20 -21.53 -3.02 9.41
C PHE A 20 -20.92 -2.77 8.02
N THR A 21 -20.66 -1.51 7.67
CA THR A 21 -20.14 -1.17 6.33
C THR A 21 -18.77 -1.79 6.05
N PRO A 22 -17.79 -1.77 6.97
CA PRO A 22 -16.52 -2.48 6.75
C PRO A 22 -16.69 -3.99 6.54
N ASN A 23 -17.62 -4.64 7.26
CA ASN A 23 -17.90 -6.06 7.04
C ASN A 23 -18.61 -6.33 5.71
N LEU A 24 -19.49 -5.43 5.24
CA LEU A 24 -20.07 -5.51 3.88
C LEU A 24 -18.99 -5.42 2.81
N VAL A 25 -18.11 -4.43 2.93
CA VAL A 25 -16.98 -4.26 2.02
C VAL A 25 -16.15 -5.54 1.96
N ASN A 26 -15.78 -6.10 3.13
CA ASN A 26 -15.04 -7.37 3.19
C ASN A 26 -15.77 -8.53 2.51
N VAL A 27 -17.10 -8.60 2.63
CA VAL A 27 -17.91 -9.62 1.95
C VAL A 27 -17.85 -9.44 0.43
N PHE A 28 -18.00 -8.22 -0.08
CA PHE A 28 -17.94 -7.96 -1.52
C PHE A 28 -16.56 -8.23 -2.10
N ILE A 29 -15.50 -7.81 -1.41
CA ILE A 29 -14.11 -8.12 -1.79
C ILE A 29 -13.92 -9.64 -1.90
N ARG A 30 -14.37 -10.41 -0.91
CA ARG A 30 -14.28 -11.89 -0.94
C ARG A 30 -15.10 -12.55 -2.05
N GLN A 31 -16.16 -11.88 -2.50
CA GLN A 31 -16.99 -12.34 -3.62
C GLN A 31 -16.46 -11.88 -4.98
N GLY A 32 -15.40 -11.06 -5.02
CA GLY A 32 -14.89 -10.43 -6.22
C GLY A 32 -15.77 -9.29 -6.76
N ASP A 33 -16.79 -8.86 -6.01
CA ASP A 33 -17.68 -7.76 -6.37
C ASP A 33 -17.04 -6.41 -6.00
N ASN A 34 -15.91 -6.12 -6.65
CA ASN A 34 -15.11 -4.93 -6.38
C ASN A 34 -15.89 -3.63 -6.63
N GLN A 35 -16.89 -3.64 -7.51
CA GLN A 35 -17.72 -2.46 -7.77
C GLN A 35 -18.57 -2.11 -6.54
N LYS A 36 -19.31 -3.09 -5.99
CA LYS A 36 -20.08 -2.86 -4.76
C LYS A 36 -19.18 -2.52 -3.57
N ALA A 37 -18.01 -3.15 -3.48
CA ALA A 37 -17.04 -2.80 -2.43
C ALA A 37 -16.67 -1.31 -2.48
N MET A 38 -16.39 -0.78 -3.68
CA MET A 38 -16.06 0.65 -3.87
C MET A 38 -17.25 1.56 -3.52
N GLU A 39 -18.47 1.22 -3.92
CA GLU A 39 -19.68 2.00 -3.60
C GLU A 39 -19.90 2.11 -2.08
N TYR A 40 -19.78 0.99 -1.35
CA TYR A 40 -19.90 1.00 0.11
C TYR A 40 -18.75 1.71 0.81
N LEU A 41 -17.54 1.68 0.25
CA LEU A 41 -16.42 2.47 0.75
C LEU A 41 -16.69 3.97 0.60
N ASP A 42 -17.19 4.42 -0.55
CA ASP A 42 -17.53 5.82 -0.78
C ASP A 42 -18.66 6.31 0.15
N GLU A 43 -19.68 5.48 0.37
CA GLU A 43 -20.75 5.78 1.32
C GLU A 43 -20.22 5.88 2.75
N ALA A 44 -19.37 4.93 3.18
CA ALA A 44 -18.76 4.94 4.50
C ALA A 44 -17.92 6.20 4.74
N ILE A 45 -17.10 6.60 3.76
CA ILE A 45 -16.26 7.81 3.84
C ILE A 45 -17.14 9.06 3.97
N LYS A 46 -18.26 9.13 3.24
CA LYS A 46 -19.20 10.26 3.29
C LYS A 46 -19.92 10.33 4.65
N ASN A 47 -20.30 9.19 5.22
CA ASN A 47 -21.06 9.12 6.46
C ASN A 47 -20.21 9.37 7.71
N ASP A 48 -18.96 8.91 7.70
CA ASP A 48 -17.99 9.12 8.78
C ASP A 48 -16.56 9.33 8.22
N PRO A 49 -16.16 10.59 8.03
CA PRO A 49 -14.81 10.92 7.57
C PRO A 49 -13.69 10.52 8.55
N SER A 50 -14.00 10.21 9.82
CA SER A 50 -12.97 9.89 10.82
C SER A 50 -12.18 8.63 10.51
N ASN A 51 -12.73 7.74 9.68
CA ASN A 51 -12.07 6.52 9.21
C ASN A 51 -11.63 6.61 7.74
N ALA A 52 -11.63 7.82 7.15
CA ALA A 52 -11.36 8.00 5.74
C ALA A 52 -9.95 7.54 5.35
N CYS A 53 -8.96 7.57 6.26
CA CYS A 53 -7.65 7.02 5.92
C CYS A 53 -7.70 5.52 5.63
N ASP A 54 -8.27 4.73 6.53
CA ASP A 54 -8.35 3.28 6.36
C ASP A 54 -9.20 2.91 5.14
N LEU A 55 -10.34 3.58 4.95
CA LEU A 55 -11.25 3.30 3.85
C LEU A 55 -10.64 3.65 2.48
N ASN A 56 -10.00 4.81 2.36
CA ASN A 56 -9.27 5.16 1.13
C ASN A 56 -8.08 4.21 0.88
N SER A 57 -7.43 3.72 1.93
CA SER A 57 -6.39 2.70 1.78
C SER A 57 -6.94 1.39 1.22
N VAL A 58 -8.12 0.96 1.66
CA VAL A 58 -8.79 -0.23 1.10
C VAL A 58 -9.18 0.01 -0.36
N LYS A 59 -9.70 1.19 -0.71
CA LYS A 59 -9.99 1.55 -2.11
C LYS A 59 -8.73 1.48 -2.99
N GLY A 60 -7.62 2.06 -2.50
CA GLY A 60 -6.33 1.99 -3.17
C GLY A 60 -5.86 0.55 -3.40
N ALA A 61 -6.02 -0.32 -2.40
CA ALA A 61 -5.65 -1.74 -2.52
C ALA A 61 -6.45 -2.46 -3.61
N LEU A 62 -7.77 -2.23 -3.67
CA LEU A 62 -8.63 -2.82 -4.71
C LEU A 62 -8.29 -2.34 -6.13
N LEU A 63 -7.83 -1.09 -6.26
CA LEU A 63 -7.36 -0.56 -7.54
C LEU A 63 -6.00 -1.15 -7.93
N ALA A 64 -5.07 -1.27 -6.98
CA ALA A 64 -3.76 -1.88 -7.21
C ALA A 64 -3.88 -3.37 -7.59
N GLU A 65 -4.79 -4.12 -6.98
CA GLU A 65 -5.08 -5.52 -7.36
C GLU A 65 -5.59 -5.66 -8.79
N LYS A 66 -6.27 -4.64 -9.33
CA LYS A 66 -6.69 -4.57 -10.73
C LYS A 66 -5.58 -4.08 -11.66
N GLY A 67 -4.40 -3.74 -11.13
CA GLY A 67 -3.28 -3.17 -11.88
C GLY A 67 -3.41 -1.67 -12.17
N ASP A 68 -4.43 -0.99 -11.63
CA ASP A 68 -4.58 0.46 -11.74
C ASP A 68 -3.78 1.18 -10.65
N PHE A 69 -2.46 1.10 -10.77
CA PHE A 69 -1.53 1.64 -9.78
C PHE A 69 -1.59 3.17 -9.65
N ALA A 70 -2.03 3.86 -10.71
CA ALA A 70 -2.17 5.32 -10.70
C ALA A 70 -3.41 5.73 -9.89
N ALA A 71 -4.56 5.11 -10.13
CA ALA A 71 -5.74 5.36 -9.31
C ALA A 71 -5.54 4.90 -7.86
N ALA A 72 -4.80 3.81 -7.65
CA ALA A 72 -4.42 3.36 -6.31
C ALA A 72 -3.60 4.42 -5.56
N GLU A 73 -2.60 5.00 -6.22
CA GLU A 73 -1.79 6.09 -5.68
C GLU A 73 -2.65 7.30 -5.29
N GLU A 74 -3.63 7.68 -6.11
CA GLU A 74 -4.54 8.78 -5.79
C GLU A 74 -5.32 8.52 -4.49
N GLU A 75 -5.88 7.33 -4.32
CA GLU A 75 -6.62 6.96 -3.10
C GLU A 75 -5.69 6.90 -1.87
N TYR A 76 -4.49 6.34 -1.99
CA TYR A 76 -3.52 6.37 -0.88
C TYR A 76 -3.11 7.79 -0.50
N ASN A 77 -2.94 8.69 -1.48
CA ASN A 77 -2.65 10.10 -1.20
C ASN A 77 -3.82 10.83 -0.53
N LYS A 78 -5.07 10.51 -0.90
CA LYS A 78 -6.26 10.98 -0.16
C LYS A 78 -6.21 10.51 1.29
N ALA A 79 -5.86 9.25 1.51
CA ALA A 79 -5.70 8.67 2.84
C ALA A 79 -4.64 9.44 3.67
N LEU A 80 -3.46 9.68 3.10
CA LEU A 80 -2.37 10.44 3.74
C LEU A 80 -2.65 11.93 3.91
N THR A 81 -3.56 12.50 3.12
CA THR A 81 -4.05 13.88 3.33
C THR A 81 -4.93 13.96 4.56
N GLN A 82 -5.72 12.91 4.84
CA GLN A 82 -6.56 12.84 6.04
C GLN A 82 -5.72 12.57 7.30
N ASP A 83 -4.82 11.60 7.22
CA ASP A 83 -3.86 11.31 8.28
C ASP A 83 -2.47 11.02 7.69
N PRO A 84 -1.52 11.97 7.82
CA PRO A 84 -0.16 11.79 7.33
C PRO A 84 0.59 10.60 7.94
N ASN A 85 0.15 10.09 9.10
CA ASN A 85 0.80 9.00 9.83
C ASN A 85 0.05 7.67 9.70
N CYS A 86 -0.94 7.60 8.82
CA CYS A 86 -1.74 6.41 8.62
C CYS A 86 -0.89 5.25 8.09
N GLU A 87 -0.56 4.31 8.98
CA GLU A 87 0.38 3.21 8.72
C GLU A 87 -0.04 2.37 7.51
N ARG A 88 -1.34 2.05 7.39
CA ARG A 88 -1.87 1.29 6.27
C ARG A 88 -1.66 1.98 4.93
N ALA A 89 -1.88 3.30 4.86
CA ALA A 89 -1.67 4.07 3.63
C ALA A 89 -0.18 4.20 3.28
N LEU A 90 0.67 4.43 4.29
CA LEU A 90 2.13 4.52 4.12
C LEU A 90 2.70 3.21 3.57
N GLU A 91 2.34 2.08 4.18
CA GLU A 91 2.78 0.77 3.71
C GLU A 91 2.23 0.47 2.31
N ALA A 92 0.92 0.65 2.10
CA ALA A 92 0.28 0.30 0.84
C ALA A 92 0.78 1.16 -0.34
N LEU A 93 1.04 2.45 -0.13
CA LEU A 93 1.63 3.31 -1.16
C LEU A 93 3.08 2.91 -1.48
N ALA A 94 3.88 2.58 -0.47
CA ALA A 94 5.22 2.05 -0.69
C ALA A 94 5.17 0.76 -1.52
N VAL A 95 4.29 -0.17 -1.15
CA VAL A 95 4.10 -1.44 -1.88
C VAL A 95 3.60 -1.20 -3.30
N ASN A 96 2.70 -0.24 -3.52
CA ASN A 96 2.20 0.14 -4.85
C ASN A 96 3.35 0.57 -5.79
N PHE A 97 4.31 1.33 -5.28
CA PHE A 97 5.51 1.68 -6.05
C PHE A 97 6.48 0.50 -6.22
N ILE A 98 6.69 -0.31 -5.18
CA ILE A 98 7.54 -1.51 -5.27
C ILE A 98 7.03 -2.48 -6.34
N LEU A 99 5.72 -2.72 -6.41
CA LEU A 99 5.11 -3.57 -7.42
C LEU A 99 5.33 -3.03 -8.83
N GLN A 100 5.14 -1.72 -9.04
CA GLN A 100 5.44 -1.09 -10.34
C GLN A 100 6.92 -1.23 -10.72
N ALA A 101 7.83 -1.04 -9.76
CA ALA A 101 9.27 -1.23 -9.98
C ALA A 101 9.59 -2.67 -10.36
N GLN A 102 9.02 -3.65 -9.65
CA GLN A 102 9.24 -5.08 -9.90
C GLN A 102 8.68 -5.52 -11.25
N ASN A 103 7.44 -5.13 -11.58
CA ASN A 103 6.81 -5.41 -12.87
C ASN A 103 7.64 -4.84 -14.03
N LEU A 104 8.16 -3.62 -13.86
CA LEU A 104 8.95 -2.96 -14.89
C LEU A 104 10.35 -3.58 -15.02
N LYS A 105 10.97 -3.97 -13.90
CA LYS A 105 12.25 -4.68 -13.88
C LYS A 105 12.14 -6.04 -14.57
N GLU A 106 11.09 -6.81 -14.28
CA GLU A 106 10.83 -8.10 -14.93
C GLU A 106 10.62 -7.93 -16.43
N LYS A 107 9.78 -6.96 -16.83
CA LYS A 107 9.57 -6.64 -18.24
C LYS A 107 10.88 -6.26 -18.94
N THR A 108 11.74 -5.50 -18.26
CA THR A 108 13.00 -4.99 -18.81
C THR A 108 14.06 -6.09 -18.95
N ALA A 109 14.04 -7.12 -18.11
CA ALA A 109 15.05 -8.18 -18.08
C ALA A 109 15.18 -8.98 -19.40
N THR A 110 14.15 -8.98 -20.24
CA THR A 110 14.11 -9.71 -21.51
C THR A 110 14.16 -8.80 -22.75
N MET A 111 14.34 -7.48 -22.56
CA MET A 111 14.29 -6.52 -23.66
C MET A 111 15.62 -6.41 -24.42
N SER A 112 15.54 -6.46 -25.75
CA SER A 112 16.70 -6.25 -26.63
C SER A 112 16.93 -4.78 -27.01
N ASP A 113 15.89 -3.94 -26.91
CA ASP A 113 16.00 -2.50 -27.20
C ASP A 113 16.68 -1.78 -26.03
N ARG A 114 17.95 -1.43 -26.23
CA ARG A 114 18.79 -0.77 -25.22
C ARG A 114 18.26 0.59 -24.79
N LYS A 115 17.62 1.36 -25.67
CA LYS A 115 17.09 2.68 -25.32
C LYS A 115 15.90 2.52 -24.39
N LEU A 116 14.97 1.64 -24.76
CA LEU A 116 13.78 1.37 -23.97
C LEU A 116 14.12 0.69 -22.64
N GLN A 117 15.13 -0.18 -22.62
CA GLN A 117 15.69 -0.74 -21.39
C GLN A 117 16.16 0.37 -20.44
N LEU A 118 16.99 1.30 -20.91
CA LEU A 118 17.49 2.40 -20.08
C LEU A 118 16.36 3.32 -19.58
N GLU A 119 15.34 3.58 -20.39
CA GLU A 119 14.16 4.36 -19.97
C GLU A 119 13.37 3.64 -18.87
N ASN A 120 13.20 2.33 -18.98
CA ASN A 120 12.50 1.54 -17.97
C ASN A 120 13.33 1.35 -16.69
N ASP A 121 14.66 1.22 -16.78
CA ASP A 121 15.54 1.18 -15.62
C ASP A 121 15.45 2.48 -14.82
N LYS A 122 15.43 3.64 -15.50
CA LYS A 122 15.22 4.95 -14.84
C LYS A 122 13.88 5.03 -14.10
N LYS A 123 12.80 4.58 -14.72
CA LYS A 123 11.47 4.52 -14.07
C LYS A 123 11.44 3.54 -12.89
N THR A 124 12.15 2.42 -13.01
CA THR A 124 12.28 1.43 -11.92
C THR A 124 12.98 2.06 -10.71
N VAL A 125 14.05 2.83 -10.94
CA VAL A 125 14.73 3.60 -9.89
C VAL A 125 13.79 4.64 -9.27
N ASP A 126 13.05 5.40 -10.09
CA ASP A 126 12.08 6.40 -9.60
C ASP A 126 11.02 5.78 -8.68
N PHE A 127 10.43 4.65 -9.07
CA PHE A 127 9.45 3.96 -8.23
C PHE A 127 10.04 3.52 -6.89
N TYR A 128 11.24 2.91 -6.87
CA TYR A 128 11.89 2.58 -5.61
C TYR A 128 12.21 3.81 -4.76
N GLN A 129 12.63 4.92 -5.37
CA GLN A 129 12.87 6.18 -4.65
C GLN A 129 11.58 6.76 -4.06
N ARG A 130 10.45 6.67 -4.77
CA ARG A 130 9.14 7.11 -4.28
C ARG A 130 8.59 6.20 -3.17
N ALA A 131 8.91 4.91 -3.18
CA ALA A 131 8.55 3.99 -2.10
C ALA A 131 9.24 4.32 -0.77
N LEU A 132 10.52 4.74 -0.82
CA LEU A 132 11.36 4.93 0.37
C LEU A 132 10.76 5.83 1.45
N PRO A 133 10.37 7.09 1.20
CA PRO A 133 9.92 7.98 2.27
C PRO A 133 8.69 7.44 3.01
N HIS A 134 7.78 6.76 2.30
CA HIS A 134 6.59 6.16 2.91
C HIS A 134 6.96 4.94 3.76
N LEU A 135 7.87 4.09 3.25
CA LEU A 135 8.29 2.88 3.94
C LEU A 135 9.18 3.18 5.16
N GLU A 136 10.06 4.18 5.06
CA GLU A 136 10.87 4.70 6.18
C GLU A 136 9.96 5.29 7.27
N LYS A 137 8.96 6.08 6.88
CA LYS A 137 7.99 6.65 7.83
C LYS A 137 7.13 5.57 8.49
N PHE A 138 6.65 4.59 7.73
CA PHE A 138 5.93 3.43 8.25
C PHE A 138 6.78 2.66 9.27
N THR A 139 8.01 2.31 8.90
CA THR A 139 8.94 1.58 9.78
C THR A 139 9.23 2.36 11.06
N LYS A 140 9.40 3.69 10.96
CA LYS A 140 9.56 4.56 12.12
C LYS A 140 8.32 4.53 13.01
N SER A 141 7.12 4.66 12.45
CA SER A 141 5.86 4.59 13.20
C SER A 141 5.76 3.29 14.01
N LEU A 142 6.05 2.16 13.38
CA LEU A 142 6.07 0.85 14.05
C LEU A 142 7.03 0.82 15.25
N LYS A 143 8.23 1.37 15.10
CA LYS A 143 9.23 1.45 16.18
C LYS A 143 8.78 2.40 17.29
N ASP A 144 8.27 3.57 16.93
CA ASP A 144 7.83 4.61 17.89
C ASP A 144 6.69 4.08 18.77
N ARG A 145 5.78 3.26 18.23
CA ARG A 145 4.72 2.59 19.00
C ARG A 145 5.12 1.25 19.61
N THR A 146 6.38 0.84 19.53
CA THR A 146 6.88 -0.46 20.02
C THR A 146 6.04 -1.64 19.51
N ALA A 147 5.77 -1.66 18.21
CA ALA A 147 5.06 -2.74 17.54
C ALA A 147 5.76 -4.11 17.74
N ASP A 148 5.00 -5.19 17.53
CA ASP A 148 5.54 -6.54 17.58
C ASP A 148 6.73 -6.71 16.64
N LYS A 149 7.73 -7.48 17.07
CA LYS A 149 8.96 -7.71 16.30
C LYS A 149 8.67 -8.18 14.86
N THR A 150 7.68 -9.05 14.68
CA THR A 150 7.28 -9.55 13.36
C THR A 150 6.82 -8.43 12.41
N GLU A 151 6.12 -7.41 12.92
CA GLU A 151 5.69 -6.27 12.12
C GLU A 151 6.90 -5.42 11.70
N ILE A 152 7.78 -5.11 12.66
CA ILE A 152 8.99 -4.33 12.42
C ILE A 152 9.91 -5.05 11.43
N ASP A 153 10.17 -6.34 11.62
CA ASP A 153 10.99 -7.16 10.72
C ASP A 153 10.37 -7.22 9.33
N GLY A 154 9.03 -7.29 9.23
CA GLY A 154 8.30 -7.24 7.96
C GLY A 154 8.48 -5.92 7.20
N ALA A 155 8.57 -4.79 7.91
CA ALA A 155 8.86 -3.49 7.30
C ALA A 155 10.35 -3.35 6.93
N LEU A 156 11.25 -3.80 7.80
CA LEU A 156 12.70 -3.82 7.56
C LEU A 156 13.06 -4.69 6.35
N MET A 157 12.42 -5.85 6.17
CA MET A 157 12.64 -6.69 4.98
C MET A 157 12.26 -5.99 3.67
N LYS A 158 11.18 -5.19 3.69
CA LYS A 158 10.81 -4.36 2.53
C LYS A 158 11.85 -3.26 2.31
N LEU A 159 12.31 -2.56 3.36
CA LEU A 159 13.35 -1.54 3.24
C LEU A 159 14.65 -2.12 2.70
N ARG A 160 15.06 -3.29 3.21
CA ARG A 160 16.22 -4.05 2.73
C ARG A 160 16.12 -4.30 1.23
N ASN A 161 14.96 -4.78 0.77
CA ASN A 161 14.72 -5.04 -0.66
C ASN A 161 14.87 -3.76 -1.50
N VAL A 162 14.28 -2.65 -1.05
CA VAL A 162 14.36 -1.37 -1.77
C VAL A 162 15.79 -0.82 -1.80
N TYR A 163 16.49 -0.79 -0.66
CA TYR A 163 17.88 -0.32 -0.59
C TYR A 163 18.84 -1.19 -1.41
N TYR A 164 18.66 -2.51 -1.41
CA TYR A 164 19.43 -3.42 -2.26
C TYR A 164 19.21 -3.12 -3.75
N ASN A 165 17.96 -3.01 -4.20
CA ASN A 165 17.67 -2.73 -5.61
C ASN A 165 18.22 -1.36 -6.05
N LEU A 166 18.05 -0.32 -5.22
CA LEU A 166 18.60 1.01 -5.52
C LEU A 166 20.13 0.98 -5.62
N SER A 167 20.81 0.32 -4.70
CA SER A 167 22.27 0.20 -4.71
C SER A 167 22.77 -0.52 -5.96
N MET A 168 22.08 -1.61 -6.36
CA MET A 168 22.38 -2.34 -7.58
C MET A 168 22.11 -1.54 -8.87
N MET A 169 21.26 -0.52 -8.79
CA MET A 169 20.88 0.34 -9.93
C MET A 169 21.56 1.71 -9.91
N GLY A 170 22.64 1.86 -9.12
CA GLY A 170 23.50 3.05 -9.12
C GLY A 170 23.07 4.18 -8.19
N VAL A 171 22.10 3.95 -7.30
CA VAL A 171 21.74 4.88 -6.22
C VAL A 171 22.29 4.32 -4.91
N ASP A 172 23.40 4.89 -4.41
CA ASP A 172 24.07 4.37 -3.22
C ASP A 172 23.16 4.42 -1.98
N LYS A 173 22.75 3.22 -1.53
CA LYS A 173 22.03 2.96 -0.28
C LYS A 173 22.74 1.91 0.56
N SER A 174 24.04 1.70 0.33
CA SER A 174 24.82 0.63 0.95
C SER A 174 24.90 0.76 2.48
N ALA A 175 25.02 1.99 2.99
CA ALA A 175 25.01 2.26 4.43
C ALA A 175 23.66 1.94 5.08
N GLN A 176 22.56 2.36 4.46
CA GLN A 176 21.20 2.09 4.93
C GLN A 176 20.86 0.59 4.85
N LEU A 177 21.29 -0.07 3.77
CA LEU A 177 21.15 -1.52 3.62
C LEU A 177 21.84 -2.26 4.77
N LYS A 178 23.11 -1.92 5.05
CA LYS A 178 23.88 -2.52 6.14
C LYS A 178 23.23 -2.29 7.52
N GLN A 179 22.67 -1.09 7.73
CA GLN A 179 21.96 -0.78 8.98
C GLN A 179 20.72 -1.69 9.13
N VAL A 180 19.89 -1.78 8.10
CA VAL A 180 18.68 -2.62 8.13
C VAL A 180 19.03 -4.10 8.29
N GLU A 181 20.09 -4.59 7.64
CA GLU A 181 20.56 -5.96 7.79
C GLU A 181 21.03 -6.26 9.21
N ALA A 182 21.75 -5.32 9.84
CA ALA A 182 22.16 -5.46 11.24
C ALA A 182 20.95 -5.50 12.19
N GLU A 183 19.90 -4.70 11.95
CA GLU A 183 18.66 -4.74 12.73
C GLU A 183 17.90 -6.06 12.58
N LEU A 184 17.94 -6.65 11.38
CA LEU A 184 17.36 -7.96 11.08
C LEU A 184 18.22 -9.14 11.59
N GLY A 185 19.49 -8.90 11.95
CA GLY A 185 20.44 -9.95 12.33
C GLY A 185 20.92 -10.80 11.15
N LEU A 186 21.05 -10.19 9.96
CA LEU A 186 21.54 -10.82 8.72
C LEU A 186 23.03 -10.53 8.46
#